data_AF-A0A3S1MWD0-F1
#
_entry.id   AF-A0A3S1MWD0-F1
#
_cell.length_a   1.000
_cell.length_b   1.000
_cell.length_c   1.000
_cell.angle_alpha   90.00
_cell.angle_beta   90.00
_cell.angle_gamma   90.00
#
_symmetry.space_group_name_H-M   'P 1'
#
loop_
_entity.id
_entity.type
_entity.pdbx_description
1 polymer ?
#
loop_
_entity_poly.entity_id
_entity_poly.type
_entity_poly.pdbx_seq_one_letter_code
_entity_poly.pdbx_strand_id
1 'polypeptide(L)'
;RKHRSPNAGWPEAAMAGALGLALAGPRSYSGVVVEDAYMGEGGRREAESLDIRQALKLYQVADRLLIALFGILSALLIYLTM
;
A
#
# COMPACT_ATOMS: atom_id res chain seq x y z
N ARG A 1 -4.45 4.56 -14.67
CA ARG A 1 -4.69 6.01 -14.93
C ARG A 1 -5.94 6.56 -14.20
N LYS A 2 -6.48 5.88 -13.18
CA LYS A 2 -7.67 6.36 -12.43
C LYS A 2 -7.35 7.46 -11.41
N HIS A 3 -6.09 7.54 -10.97
CA HIS A 3 -5.62 8.56 -10.03
C HIS A 3 -4.74 9.58 -10.73
N ARG A 4 -4.76 10.80 -10.21
CA ARG A 4 -4.00 11.94 -10.73
C ARG A 4 -2.52 11.90 -10.34
N SER A 5 -2.21 11.35 -9.16
CA SER A 5 -0.85 11.20 -8.68
C SER A 5 -0.16 10.03 -9.40
N PRO A 6 1.05 10.22 -9.97
CA PRO A 6 1.81 9.14 -10.58
C PRO A 6 2.32 8.12 -9.55
N ASN A 7 2.44 8.53 -8.29
CA ASN A 7 2.87 7.67 -7.19
C ASN A 7 1.70 6.93 -6.54
N ALA A 8 0.46 7.32 -6.82
CA ALA A 8 -0.71 6.64 -6.30
C ALA A 8 -1.07 5.44 -7.18
N GLY A 9 -1.44 4.33 -6.56
CA GLY A 9 -2.02 3.21 -7.27
C GLY A 9 -1.82 1.90 -6.54
N TRP A 10 -0.85 1.13 -7.02
CA TRP A 10 -0.69 -0.27 -6.64
C TRP A 10 -0.41 -0.48 -5.14
N PRO A 11 0.52 0.24 -4.50
CA PRO A 11 0.80 0.03 -3.08
C PRO A 11 -0.40 0.38 -2.19
N GLU A 12 -1.07 1.50 -2.47
CA GLU A 12 -2.24 1.92 -1.70
C GLU A 12 -3.46 1.03 -1.96
N ALA A 13 -3.66 0.54 -3.18
CA ALA A 13 -4.72 -0.43 -3.49
C ALA A 13 -4.47 -1.79 -2.83
N ALA A 14 -3.22 -2.25 -2.78
CA ALA A 14 -2.85 -3.46 -2.07
C ALA A 14 -3.09 -3.32 -0.55
N MET A 15 -2.69 -2.19 0.04
CA MET A 15 -2.95 -1.86 1.44
C MET A 15 -4.46 -1.81 1.74
N ALA A 16 -5.21 -1.11 0.89
CA ALA A 16 -6.67 -0.99 0.99
C ALA A 16 -7.33 -2.37 0.99
N GLY A 17 -7.00 -3.22 0.01
CA GLY A 17 -7.52 -4.58 -0.07
C GLY A 17 -7.14 -5.46 1.12
N ALA A 18 -5.89 -5.41 1.55
CA ALA A 18 -5.40 -6.22 2.67
C ALA A 18 -6.01 -5.85 4.03
N LEU A 19 -6.35 -4.56 4.22
CA LEU A 19 -7.00 -4.06 5.43
C LEU A 19 -8.54 -4.07 5.35
N GLY A 20 -9.11 -4.41 4.19
CA GLY A 20 -10.55 -4.31 3.96
C GLY A 20 -11.07 -2.87 4.01
N LEU A 21 -10.25 -1.91 3.61
CA LEU A 21 -10.56 -0.48 3.63
C LEU A 21 -10.78 0.05 2.21
N ALA A 22 -11.63 1.06 2.10
CA ALA A 22 -11.74 1.91 0.93
C ALA A 22 -10.92 3.20 1.18
N LEU A 23 -9.73 3.27 0.59
CA LEU A 23 -8.81 4.39 0.71
C LEU A 23 -8.97 5.36 -0.47
N ALA A 24 -8.36 6.55 -0.35
CA ALA A 24 -8.51 7.64 -1.31
C ALA A 24 -9.97 8.10 -1.46
N GLY A 25 -10.54 8.06 -2.67
CA GLY A 25 -11.84 8.67 -2.95
C GLY A 25 -11.82 10.19 -3.00
N PRO A 26 -12.98 10.84 -2.99
CA PRO A 26 -13.10 12.29 -2.94
C PRO A 26 -12.34 12.87 -1.74
N ARG A 27 -11.51 13.88 -1.99
CA ARG A 27 -10.68 14.55 -0.98
C ARG A 27 -11.03 16.03 -0.92
N SER A 28 -11.12 16.57 0.29
CA SER A 28 -11.26 18.01 0.49
C SER A 28 -9.88 18.67 0.58
N TYR A 29 -9.62 19.59 -0.33
CA TYR A 29 -8.45 20.47 -0.31
C TYR A 29 -8.93 21.90 -0.16
N SER A 30 -8.66 22.51 1.00
CA SER A 30 -9.07 23.90 1.29
C SER A 30 -10.57 24.16 1.04
N GLY A 31 -11.43 23.18 1.35
CA GLY A 31 -12.87 23.25 1.14
C GLY A 31 -13.35 22.88 -0.27
N VAL A 32 -12.44 22.67 -1.22
CA VAL A 32 -12.76 22.16 -2.56
C VAL A 32 -12.69 20.65 -2.54
N VAL A 33 -13.82 19.99 -2.81
CA VAL A 33 -13.84 18.54 -2.99
C VAL A 33 -13.32 18.23 -4.39
N VAL A 34 -12.28 17.41 -4.44
CA VAL A 34 -11.73 16.85 -5.66
C VAL A 34 -12.16 15.39 -5.73
N GLU A 35 -12.93 15.08 -6.76
CA GLU A 35 -13.32 13.71 -7.07
C GLU A 35 -12.09 12.88 -7.45
N ASP A 36 -11.87 11.77 -6.76
CA ASP A 36 -10.84 10.78 -7.05
C ASP A 36 -11.44 9.39 -6.83
N ALA A 37 -10.87 8.36 -7.46
CA ALA A 37 -11.38 7.00 -7.31
C ALA A 37 -11.07 6.45 -5.91
N TYR A 38 -11.90 5.53 -5.45
CA TYR A 38 -11.55 4.70 -4.29
C TYR A 38 -10.58 3.60 -4.70
N MET A 39 -9.70 3.26 -3.78
CA MET A 39 -8.87 2.06 -3.80
C MET A 39 -9.42 1.09 -2.76
N GLY A 40 -9.61 -0.19 -3.12
CA GLY A 40 -10.30 -1.14 -2.25
C GLY A 40 -11.82 -0.96 -2.25
N GLU A 41 -12.42 -0.87 -3.44
CA GLU A 41 -13.87 -0.75 -3.63
C GLU A 41 -14.63 -1.84 -2.85
N GLY A 42 -15.69 -1.45 -2.14
CA GLY A 42 -16.44 -2.33 -1.23
C GLY A 42 -15.84 -2.45 0.18
N GLY A 43 -14.66 -1.89 0.44
CA GLY A 43 -14.07 -1.80 1.76
C GLY A 43 -14.71 -0.72 2.65
N ARG A 44 -14.40 -0.77 3.95
CA ARG A 44 -14.86 0.21 4.95
C ARG A 44 -14.17 1.56 4.75
N ARG A 45 -14.92 2.67 4.87
CA ARG A 45 -14.38 4.04 4.68
C ARG A 45 -13.91 4.67 5.98
N GLU A 46 -14.54 4.28 7.09
CA GLU A 46 -14.29 4.80 8.42
C GLU A 46 -13.04 4.12 8.99
N ALA A 47 -11.85 4.61 8.61
CA ALA A 47 -10.60 4.11 9.18
C ALA A 47 -10.47 4.50 10.65
N GLU A 48 -10.01 3.56 11.48
CA GLU A 48 -9.83 3.72 12.92
C GLU A 48 -8.36 3.69 13.33
N SER A 49 -8.07 4.08 14.58
CA SER A 49 -6.70 4.07 15.12
C SER A 49 -6.04 2.68 15.09
N LEU A 50 -6.85 1.60 15.16
CA LEU A 50 -6.34 0.24 15.06
C LEU A 50 -5.86 -0.09 13.64
N ASP A 51 -6.50 0.46 12.61
CA ASP A 51 -6.14 0.24 11.22
C ASP A 51 -4.73 0.79 10.92
N ILE A 52 -4.33 1.89 11.58
CA ILE A 52 -2.95 2.42 11.49
C ILE A 52 -1.93 1.38 11.97
N ARG A 53 -2.20 0.73 13.12
CA ARG A 53 -1.31 -0.30 13.64
C ARG A 53 -1.24 -1.52 12.73
N GLN A 54 -2.37 -1.91 12.13
CA GLN A 54 -2.41 -3.00 11.16
C GLN A 54 -1.66 -2.65 9.87
N ALA A 55 -1.83 -1.44 9.36
CA ALA A 55 -1.11 -0.92 8.19
C ALA A 55 0.41 -0.93 8.41
N LEU A 56 0.88 -0.45 9.57
CA LEU A 56 2.30 -0.47 9.93
C LEU A 56 2.84 -1.90 10.03
N LYS A 57 2.07 -2.82 10.63
CA LYS A 57 2.46 -4.23 10.70
C LYS A 57 2.56 -4.85 9.30
N LEU A 58 1.58 -4.60 8.44
CA LEU A 58 1.58 -5.09 7.06
C LEU A 58 2.80 -4.56 6.28
N TYR A 59 3.07 -3.26 6.40
CA TYR A 59 4.25 -2.64 5.81
C TYR A 59 5.56 -3.29 6.28
N GLN A 60 5.73 -3.48 7.60
CA GLN A 60 6.95 -4.11 8.15
C GLN A 60 7.12 -5.55 7.67
N VAL A 61 6.04 -6.31 7.56
CA VAL A 61 6.09 -7.69 7.03
C VAL A 61 6.48 -7.67 5.55
N ALA A 62 5.86 -6.82 4.74
CA ALA A 62 6.17 -6.70 3.32
C ALA A 62 7.64 -6.31 3.07
N ASP A 63 8.15 -5.33 3.84
CA ASP A 63 9.54 -4.88 3.76
C ASP A 63 10.53 -5.98 4.15
N ARG A 64 10.27 -6.69 5.26
CA ARG A 64 11.12 -7.83 5.67
C ARG A 64 11.14 -8.94 4.62
N LEU A 65 10.01 -9.24 3.99
CA LEU A 65 9.95 -10.23 2.90
C LEU A 65 10.76 -9.78 1.69
N LEU A 66 10.69 -8.49 1.33
CA LEU A 66 11.47 -7.91 0.23
C LEU A 66 12.98 -8.01 0.52
N ILE A 67 13.40 -7.60 1.72
CA ILE A 67 14.79 -7.70 2.17
C ILE A 67 15.27 -9.16 2.15
N ALA A 68 14.46 -10.09 2.67
CA ALA A 68 14.79 -11.51 2.67
C ALA A 68 14.95 -12.06 1.24
N LEU A 69 14.04 -11.72 0.33
CA LEU A 69 14.10 -12.14 -1.07
C LEU A 69 15.40 -11.68 -1.74
N PHE A 70 15.71 -10.38 -1.66
CA PHE A 70 16.94 -9.85 -2.27
C PHE A 70 18.21 -10.34 -1.57
N GLY A 71 18.16 -10.57 -0.25
CA GLY A 71 19.25 -11.18 0.50
C GLY A 71 19.55 -12.60 0.01
N ILE A 72 18.51 -13.42 -0.17
CA ILE A 72 18.64 -14.79 -0.70
C ILE A 72 19.16 -14.77 -2.14
N LEU A 73 18.58 -13.94 -3.01
CA LEU A 73 19.03 -13.84 -4.41
C LEU A 73 20.50 -13.40 -4.51
N SER A 74 20.91 -12.44 -3.69
CA SER A 74 22.31 -11.99 -3.64
C SER A 74 23.25 -13.10 -3.16
N ALA A 75 22.87 -13.84 -2.10
CA ALA A 75 23.67 -14.95 -1.60
C ALA A 75 23.82 -16.07 -2.63
N LEU A 76 22.73 -16.42 -3.33
CA LEU A 76 22.75 -17.40 -4.41
C LEU A 76 23.64 -16.96 -5.58
N LEU A 77 23.53 -15.70 -5.98
CA LEU A 77 24.36 -15.15 -7.05
C LEU A 77 25.85 -15.24 -6.69
N ILE A 78 26.21 -14.81 -5.48
CA ILE A 78 27.59 -14.90 -4.97
C ILE A 78 28.08 -16.34 -5.03
N TYR A 79 27.31 -17.29 -4.48
CA TYR A 79 27.66 -18.70 -4.45
C TYR A 79 27.89 -19.30 -5.85
N LEU A 80 27.08 -18.91 -6.84
CA LEU A 80 27.19 -19.41 -8.21
C LEU A 80 28.34 -18.78 -9.01
N THR A 81 28.83 -17.62 -8.59
CA THR A 81 29.94 -16.90 -9.25
C THR A 81 31.30 -17.15 -8.62
N MET A 82 31.35 -17.78 -7.45
CA MET A 82 32.57 -18.27 -6.80
C MET A 82 32.98 -19.62 -7.37
#